data_AF-A0A9D6LML6-F1
#
_entry.id   AF-A0A9D6LML6-F1
#
_cell.length_a   1.000
_cell.length_b   1.000
_cell.length_c   1.000
_cell.angle_alpha   90.00
_cell.angle_beta   90.00
_cell.angle_gamma   90.00
#
_symmetry.space_group_name_H-M   'P 1'
#
loop_
_entity.id
_entity.type
_entity.pdbx_description
1 polymer ?
#
loop_
_entity_poly.entity_id
_entity_poly.type
_entity_poly.pdbx_seq_one_letter_code
_entity_poly.pdbx_strand_id
1 'polypeptide(L)'
;MDIQKILLDNLSAIGVIGAVVGITTFWWFYLPPIRLVWRCLSNEERFPLWSTLMACKASAFPFKPAIFRKQMRLWLELRILQPKPSREPSWAFHPKTKRYQLEIDEQAYRERLSEWTKDIRSKFGALKIKEQEPVIQVNDVFRLNADTTKNGIKQYLLAVSELKLCLDEAASFLCKVKINEGFLLPLNLLAGLMARFEDDWDPIISSYAKMAGKGFSPLQASIFDLWLLWGPSVPICTCAQWSGPITLQYGFGDENNSVRVYVQDSAKDALLGDLRKSTEKHSINAYPALHASIVGTLWPPSSFLQGQFCAAQVQQQNPDREAFILKYDSHTLNGSAAGGHLLYTAYVWALFVIGRGTKPKLDEIKNEPWLSVVPFFEHANIVNEETYQAAKLQLAHKALSFVKNSKHFEADPAQAPLSLWYVCAIDDSGCGHSIEVAPNSVSIRSVIDGLLEETEYRGLRKQVITDDKSFAGILSGCHLSEMVVEFFNAVSKTPRA
;
A
#
# COMPACT_ATOMS: atom_id res chain seq x y z
N MET A 1 -62.90 -32.20 34.44
CA MET A 1 -61.61 -32.88 34.17
C MET A 1 -60.88 -32.29 32.96
N ASP A 2 -61.56 -31.62 32.01
CA ASP A 2 -60.89 -31.08 30.80
C ASP A 2 -60.07 -29.80 31.00
N ILE A 3 -60.40 -28.97 32.00
CA ILE A 3 -59.67 -27.71 32.22
C ILE A 3 -58.23 -27.95 32.69
N GLN A 4 -57.98 -28.98 33.50
CA GLN A 4 -56.62 -29.33 33.95
C GLN A 4 -55.75 -29.87 32.81
N LYS A 5 -56.33 -30.62 31.87
CA LYS A 5 -55.58 -31.16 30.72
C LYS A 5 -55.19 -30.04 29.74
N ILE A 6 -56.11 -29.12 29.47
CA ILE A 6 -55.84 -27.92 28.65
C ILE A 6 -54.78 -27.02 29.30
N LEU A 7 -54.78 -26.88 30.63
CA LEU A 7 -53.74 -26.13 31.36
C LEU A 7 -52.36 -26.80 31.29
N LEU A 8 -52.28 -28.13 31.43
CA LEU A 8 -51.02 -28.87 31.33
C LEU A 8 -50.45 -28.85 29.89
N ASP A 9 -51.31 -29.02 28.88
CA ASP A 9 -50.89 -28.99 27.48
C ASP A 9 -50.40 -27.58 27.09
N ASN A 10 -51.06 -26.52 27.55
CA ASN A 10 -50.61 -25.14 27.35
C ASN A 10 -49.29 -24.80 28.09
N LEU A 11 -49.08 -25.32 29.30
CA LEU A 11 -47.82 -25.14 30.04
C LEU A 11 -46.64 -25.83 29.32
N SER A 12 -46.87 -27.01 28.76
CA SER A 12 -45.87 -27.72 27.96
C SER A 12 -45.54 -26.96 26.67
N ALA A 13 -46.54 -26.40 25.99
CA ALA A 13 -46.37 -25.61 24.78
C ALA A 13 -45.61 -24.30 25.05
N ILE A 14 -45.92 -23.60 26.16
CA ILE A 14 -45.20 -22.40 26.60
C ILE A 14 -43.74 -22.73 26.92
N GLY A 15 -43.47 -23.86 27.57
CA GLY A 15 -42.11 -24.31 27.87
C GLY A 15 -41.29 -24.62 26.60
N VAL A 16 -41.89 -25.28 25.62
CA VAL A 16 -41.26 -25.56 24.33
C VAL A 16 -41.01 -24.27 23.54
N ILE A 17 -41.98 -23.36 23.47
CA ILE A 17 -41.82 -22.06 22.80
C ILE A 17 -40.71 -21.25 23.48
N GLY A 18 -40.68 -21.18 24.81
CA GLY A 18 -39.63 -20.52 25.57
C GLY A 18 -38.24 -21.12 25.31
N ALA A 19 -38.14 -22.46 25.25
CA ALA A 19 -36.89 -23.14 24.93
C ALA A 19 -36.43 -22.87 23.50
N VAL A 20 -37.34 -22.92 22.51
CA VAL A 20 -37.03 -22.61 21.11
C VAL A 20 -36.58 -21.16 20.98
N VAL A 21 -37.31 -20.20 21.56
CA VAL A 21 -36.94 -18.77 21.55
C VAL A 21 -35.59 -18.55 22.22
N GLY A 22 -35.33 -19.21 23.36
CA GLY A 22 -34.04 -19.14 24.05
C GLY A 22 -32.89 -19.68 23.20
N ILE A 23 -33.09 -20.83 22.55
CA ILE A 23 -32.11 -21.44 21.65
C ILE A 23 -31.88 -20.56 20.43
N THR A 24 -32.93 -20.09 19.75
CA THR A 24 -32.80 -19.23 18.56
C THR A 24 -32.11 -17.91 18.91
N THR A 25 -32.43 -17.33 20.06
CA THR A 25 -31.78 -16.10 20.55
C THR A 25 -30.31 -16.35 20.86
N PHE A 26 -29.98 -17.46 21.51
CA PHE A 26 -28.60 -17.87 21.74
C PHE A 26 -27.83 -18.03 20.41
N TRP A 27 -28.37 -18.80 19.46
CA TRP A 27 -27.73 -18.95 18.15
C TRP A 27 -27.59 -17.60 17.44
N TRP A 28 -28.59 -16.72 17.48
CA TRP A 28 -28.53 -15.40 16.85
C TRP A 28 -27.37 -14.55 17.38
N PHE A 29 -27.10 -14.61 18.69
CA PHE A 29 -26.06 -13.80 19.31
C PHE A 29 -24.64 -14.38 19.22
N TYR A 30 -24.50 -15.70 19.35
CA TYR A 30 -23.19 -16.37 19.45
C TYR A 30 -22.70 -16.98 18.13
N LEU A 31 -23.60 -17.30 17.19
CA LEU A 31 -23.22 -17.89 15.90
C LEU A 31 -22.47 -16.92 14.99
N PRO A 32 -22.80 -15.62 14.88
CA PRO A 32 -22.08 -14.73 13.99
C PRO A 32 -20.58 -14.56 14.36
N PRO A 33 -20.19 -14.34 15.62
CA PRO A 33 -18.77 -14.34 16.02
C PRO A 33 -18.06 -15.68 15.79
N ILE A 34 -18.77 -16.81 15.93
CA ILE A 34 -18.22 -18.13 15.62
C ILE A 34 -17.97 -18.30 14.12
N ARG A 35 -18.93 -17.90 13.28
CA ARG A 35 -18.81 -17.90 11.82
C ARG A 35 -17.67 -16.99 11.34
N LEU A 36 -17.46 -15.86 12.01
CA LEU A 36 -16.33 -14.97 11.74
C LEU A 36 -15.00 -15.71 11.90
N VAL A 37 -14.80 -16.42 13.02
CA VAL A 37 -13.60 -17.22 13.27
C VAL A 37 -13.44 -18.33 12.23
N TRP A 38 -14.52 -19.02 11.88
CA TRP A 38 -14.47 -20.07 10.85
C TRP A 38 -14.06 -19.53 9.49
N ARG A 39 -14.58 -18.37 9.07
CA ARG A 39 -14.20 -17.75 7.80
C ARG A 39 -12.75 -17.30 7.77
N CYS A 40 -12.23 -16.78 8.87
CA CYS A 40 -10.89 -16.18 8.89
C CYS A 40 -9.76 -17.20 9.16
N LEU A 41 -10.01 -18.29 9.89
CA LEU A 41 -8.97 -19.26 10.28
C LEU A 41 -9.01 -20.60 9.53
N SER A 42 -10.08 -20.90 8.78
CA SER A 42 -10.24 -22.22 8.13
C SER A 42 -9.26 -22.51 7.00
N ASN A 43 -8.69 -21.50 6.36
CA ASN A 43 -7.76 -21.70 5.24
C ASN A 43 -6.38 -22.23 5.67
N GLU A 44 -5.94 -21.94 6.90
CA GLU A 44 -4.61 -22.36 7.39
C GLU A 44 -4.67 -23.50 8.42
N GLU A 45 -5.76 -23.62 9.18
CA GLU A 45 -5.89 -24.62 10.24
C GLU A 45 -6.92 -25.68 9.84
N ARG A 46 -6.45 -26.91 9.53
CA ARG A 46 -7.25 -28.09 9.15
C ARG A 46 -8.40 -28.46 10.11
N PHE A 47 -8.53 -27.81 11.27
CA PHE A 47 -9.56 -28.05 12.28
C PHE A 47 -10.12 -26.75 12.89
N PRO A 48 -11.08 -26.08 12.22
CA PRO A 48 -11.69 -24.83 12.72
C PRO A 48 -12.39 -25.02 14.08
N LEU A 49 -12.86 -26.23 14.40
CA LEU A 49 -13.54 -26.55 15.65
C LEU A 49 -12.64 -26.33 16.88
N TRP A 50 -11.37 -26.72 16.83
CA TRP A 50 -10.46 -26.57 17.96
C TRP A 50 -10.11 -25.11 18.22
N SER A 51 -9.83 -24.34 17.18
CA SER A 51 -9.53 -22.91 17.28
C SER A 51 -10.75 -22.12 17.75
N THR A 52 -11.94 -22.53 17.33
CA THR A 52 -13.22 -21.98 17.82
C THR A 52 -13.44 -22.31 19.28
N LEU A 53 -13.19 -23.55 19.70
CA LEU A 53 -13.33 -23.96 21.10
C LEU A 53 -12.33 -23.19 21.98
N MET A 54 -11.10 -22.97 21.51
CA MET A 54 -10.11 -22.15 22.20
C MET A 54 -10.54 -20.68 22.28
N ALA A 55 -11.06 -20.10 21.19
CA ALA A 55 -11.57 -18.73 21.18
C ALA A 55 -12.80 -18.57 22.09
N CYS A 56 -13.72 -19.54 22.08
CA CYS A 56 -14.89 -19.57 22.95
C CYS A 56 -14.47 -19.70 24.41
N LYS A 57 -13.59 -20.66 24.75
CA LYS A 57 -13.05 -20.83 26.10
C LYS A 57 -12.33 -19.56 26.57
N ALA A 58 -11.57 -18.94 25.67
CA ALA A 58 -10.91 -17.69 25.95
C ALA A 58 -11.91 -16.55 26.13
N SER A 59 -13.09 -16.57 25.51
CA SER A 59 -14.08 -15.46 25.52
C SER A 59 -15.30 -15.68 26.43
N ALA A 60 -15.46 -16.86 27.04
CA ALA A 60 -16.71 -17.32 27.67
C ALA A 60 -17.09 -16.62 28.99
N PHE A 61 -16.30 -15.68 29.49
CA PHE A 61 -16.57 -15.02 30.77
C PHE A 61 -16.28 -13.51 30.68
N PRO A 62 -17.27 -12.63 30.95
CA PRO A 62 -18.69 -12.88 31.28
C PRO A 62 -19.58 -13.24 30.07
N PHE A 63 -20.69 -13.96 30.31
CA PHE A 63 -21.68 -14.42 29.31
C PHE A 63 -22.50 -13.31 28.61
N LYS A 64 -22.09 -12.03 28.65
CA LYS A 64 -22.81 -10.99 27.90
C LYS A 64 -22.50 -11.12 26.41
N PRO A 65 -23.49 -11.25 25.51
CA PRO A 65 -23.27 -11.40 24.07
C PRO A 65 -22.35 -10.34 23.45
N ALA A 66 -22.51 -9.07 23.84
CA ALA A 66 -21.69 -7.96 23.35
C ALA A 66 -20.21 -8.12 23.75
N ILE A 67 -19.96 -8.55 24.99
CA ILE A 67 -18.60 -8.79 25.50
C ILE A 67 -17.99 -9.99 24.79
N PHE A 68 -18.74 -11.09 24.63
CA PHE A 68 -18.29 -12.26 23.89
C PHE A 68 -17.90 -11.91 22.44
N ARG A 69 -18.75 -11.16 21.73
CA ARG A 69 -18.49 -10.69 20.36
C ARG A 69 -17.21 -9.85 20.29
N LYS A 70 -17.07 -8.87 21.18
CA LYS A 70 -15.87 -8.02 21.28
C LYS A 70 -14.61 -8.85 21.55
N GLN A 71 -14.67 -9.78 22.51
CA GLN A 71 -13.55 -10.65 22.86
C GLN A 71 -13.16 -11.59 21.71
N MET A 72 -14.12 -12.15 20.98
CA MET A 72 -13.85 -13.00 19.82
C MET A 72 -13.17 -12.22 18.69
N ARG A 73 -13.60 -10.98 18.43
CA ARG A 73 -12.97 -10.10 17.45
C ARG A 73 -11.55 -9.72 17.85
N LEU A 74 -11.34 -9.28 19.10
CA LEU A 74 -10.00 -8.95 19.61
C LEU A 74 -9.05 -10.16 19.59
N TRP A 75 -9.55 -11.36 19.89
CA TRP A 75 -8.77 -12.59 19.80
C TRP A 75 -8.34 -12.87 18.36
N LEU A 76 -9.27 -12.69 17.40
CA LEU A 76 -9.02 -12.92 15.99
C LEU A 76 -8.06 -11.88 15.40
N GLU A 77 -8.25 -10.59 15.70
CA GLU A 77 -7.36 -9.50 15.30
C GLU A 77 -5.92 -9.73 15.80
N LEU A 78 -5.77 -10.15 17.07
CA LEU A 78 -4.46 -10.51 17.62
C LEU A 78 -3.85 -11.71 16.89
N ARG A 79 -4.63 -12.74 16.59
CA ARG A 79 -4.17 -13.91 15.83
C ARG A 79 -3.78 -13.58 14.39
N ILE A 80 -4.48 -12.67 13.73
CA ILE A 80 -4.16 -12.23 12.37
C ILE A 80 -2.82 -11.49 12.37
N LEU A 81 -2.63 -10.55 13.30
CA LEU A 81 -1.39 -9.76 13.39
C LEU A 81 -0.20 -10.57 13.94
N GLN A 82 -0.47 -11.64 14.69
CA GLN A 82 0.53 -12.54 15.27
C GLN A 82 0.13 -13.99 14.99
N PRO A 83 0.25 -14.45 13.73
CA PRO A 83 -0.18 -15.78 13.33
C PRO A 83 0.71 -16.83 13.98
N LYS A 84 0.18 -18.04 13.92
CA LYS A 84 0.85 -19.22 14.42
C LYS A 84 2.18 -19.40 13.67
N PRO A 85 3.28 -19.78 14.36
CA PRO A 85 4.52 -20.11 13.67
C PRO A 85 4.28 -21.20 12.63
N SER A 86 4.88 -21.03 11.46
CA SER A 86 4.94 -21.97 10.35
C SER A 86 5.91 -23.12 10.67
N ARG A 87 5.64 -24.29 10.09
CA ARG A 87 6.61 -25.40 10.07
C ARG A 87 7.58 -25.16 8.92
N GLU A 88 8.55 -24.29 9.14
CA GLU A 88 9.57 -24.00 8.14
C GLU A 88 10.66 -25.07 8.17
N PRO A 89 10.95 -25.71 7.02
CA PRO A 89 12.09 -26.60 6.92
C PRO A 89 13.39 -25.79 6.95
N SER A 90 14.39 -26.30 7.67
CA SER A 90 15.74 -25.74 7.67
C SER A 90 16.69 -26.66 6.90
N TRP A 91 17.72 -26.07 6.31
CA TRP A 91 18.77 -26.83 5.66
C TRP A 91 19.66 -27.47 6.72
N ALA A 92 19.61 -28.79 6.84
CA ALA A 92 20.45 -29.58 7.73
C ALA A 92 21.45 -30.41 6.90
N PHE A 93 22.72 -30.42 7.31
CA PHE A 93 23.72 -31.26 6.65
C PHE A 93 23.57 -32.71 7.12
N HIS A 94 23.19 -33.60 6.21
CA HIS A 94 22.95 -34.99 6.57
C HIS A 94 24.27 -35.81 6.46
N PRO A 95 24.84 -36.32 7.57
CA PRO A 95 26.21 -36.82 7.63
C PRO A 95 26.45 -38.09 6.81
N LYS A 96 25.41 -38.92 6.60
CA LYS A 96 25.49 -40.17 5.81
C LYS A 96 25.43 -39.93 4.30
N THR A 97 24.66 -38.95 3.86
CA THR A 97 24.44 -38.66 2.43
C THR A 97 25.36 -37.54 1.94
N LYS A 98 26.05 -36.83 2.87
CA LYS A 98 26.94 -35.70 2.60
C LYS A 98 26.26 -34.60 1.77
N ARG A 99 24.95 -34.43 1.95
CA ARG A 99 24.11 -33.44 1.26
C ARG A 99 23.30 -32.66 2.28
N TYR A 100 23.03 -31.39 1.98
CA TYR A 100 22.03 -30.63 2.69
C TYR A 100 20.64 -31.17 2.34
N GLN A 101 19.85 -31.46 3.36
CA GLN A 101 18.46 -31.87 3.22
C GLN A 101 17.58 -30.90 4.01
N LEU A 102 16.38 -30.66 3.50
CA LEU A 102 15.36 -29.89 4.20
C LEU A 102 14.78 -30.79 5.29
N GLU A 103 15.10 -30.48 6.53
CA GLU A 103 14.57 -31.16 7.71
C GLU A 103 13.70 -30.19 8.50
N ILE A 104 12.62 -30.69 9.08
CA ILE A 104 11.80 -29.91 10.00
C ILE A 104 12.30 -30.22 11.40
N ASP A 105 12.84 -29.21 12.07
CA ASP A 105 13.12 -29.29 13.49
C ASP A 105 11.79 -29.23 14.27
N GLU A 106 11.20 -30.40 14.48
CA GLU A 106 9.96 -30.57 15.23
C GLU A 106 10.09 -30.10 16.69
N GLN A 107 11.28 -30.16 17.29
CA GLN A 107 11.49 -29.68 18.66
C GLN A 107 11.45 -28.15 18.69
N ALA A 108 12.26 -27.48 17.86
CA ALA A 108 12.26 -26.02 17.76
C ALA A 108 10.89 -25.48 17.34
N TYR A 109 10.15 -26.19 16.48
CA TYR A 109 8.77 -25.84 16.15
C TYR A 109 7.83 -25.90 17.36
N ARG A 110 7.89 -26.96 18.17
CA ARG A 110 7.06 -27.12 19.38
C ARG A 110 7.38 -26.08 20.45
N GLU A 111 8.66 -25.75 20.61
CA GLU A 111 9.11 -24.70 21.52
C GLU A 111 8.55 -23.33 21.10
N ARG A 112 8.75 -22.93 19.84
CA ARG A 112 8.17 -21.70 19.27
C ARG A 112 6.66 -21.65 19.40
N LEU A 113 5.97 -22.78 19.15
CA LEU A 113 4.52 -22.86 19.27
C LEU A 113 4.03 -22.70 20.72
N SER A 114 4.75 -23.28 21.69
CA SER A 114 4.47 -23.16 23.12
C SER A 114 4.65 -21.72 23.60
N GLU A 115 5.77 -21.09 23.21
CA GLU A 115 6.06 -19.68 23.50
C GLU A 115 5.01 -18.75 22.92
N TRP A 116 4.71 -18.93 21.64
CA TRP A 116 3.66 -18.17 20.97
C TRP A 116 2.28 -18.35 21.65
N THR A 117 1.92 -19.57 22.07
CA THR A 117 0.64 -19.82 22.75
C THR A 117 0.56 -19.08 24.09
N LYS A 118 1.66 -19.05 24.85
CA LYS A 118 1.77 -18.31 26.11
C LYS A 118 1.66 -16.80 25.87
N ASP A 119 2.38 -16.30 24.88
CA ASP A 119 2.41 -14.90 24.50
C ASP A 119 1.03 -14.39 24.04
N ILE A 120 0.36 -15.11 23.12
CA ILE A 120 -1.00 -14.78 22.67
C ILE A 120 -1.99 -14.76 23.83
N ARG A 121 -1.92 -15.74 24.76
CA ARG A 121 -2.81 -15.76 25.93
C ARG A 121 -2.57 -14.55 26.83
N SER A 122 -1.30 -14.21 27.08
CA SER A 122 -0.91 -13.05 27.88
C SER A 122 -1.41 -11.74 27.26
N LYS A 123 -1.09 -11.52 25.98
CA LYS A 123 -1.52 -10.34 25.21
C LYS A 123 -3.03 -10.22 25.13
N PHE A 124 -3.73 -11.32 24.86
CA PHE A 124 -5.20 -11.32 24.84
C PHE A 124 -5.79 -10.97 26.22
N GLY A 125 -5.22 -11.53 27.30
CA GLY A 125 -5.59 -11.17 28.67
C GLY A 125 -5.43 -9.66 28.93
N ALA A 126 -4.34 -9.06 28.49
CA ALA A 126 -4.11 -7.62 28.60
C ALA A 126 -5.10 -6.78 27.78
N LEU A 127 -5.44 -7.21 26.55
CA LEU A 127 -6.42 -6.53 25.70
C LEU A 127 -7.82 -6.54 26.32
N LYS A 128 -8.19 -7.62 27.02
CA LYS A 128 -9.45 -7.68 27.75
C LYS A 128 -9.53 -6.70 28.91
N ILE A 129 -8.42 -6.45 29.60
CA ILE A 129 -8.40 -5.54 30.75
C ILE A 129 -8.44 -4.08 30.27
N LYS A 130 -7.76 -3.76 29.17
CA LYS A 130 -7.74 -2.45 28.53
C LYS A 130 -8.97 -2.22 27.64
N GLU A 131 -10.18 -2.39 28.18
CA GLU A 131 -11.41 -2.44 27.39
C GLU A 131 -11.68 -1.19 26.54
N GLN A 132 -11.16 -0.01 26.91
CA GLN A 132 -11.51 1.23 26.22
C GLN A 132 -10.73 1.43 24.91
N GLU A 133 -9.43 1.14 24.87
CA GLU A 133 -8.60 1.30 23.67
C GLU A 133 -7.53 0.19 23.56
N PRO A 134 -7.90 -1.00 23.05
CA PRO A 134 -6.95 -2.07 22.83
C PRO A 134 -5.94 -1.69 21.74
N VAL A 135 -4.64 -1.84 22.01
CA VAL A 135 -3.56 -1.57 21.05
C VAL A 135 -2.73 -2.82 20.84
N ILE A 136 -2.52 -3.21 19.58
CA ILE A 136 -1.65 -4.32 19.19
C ILE A 136 -0.41 -3.74 18.51
N GLN A 137 0.77 -4.15 19.00
CA GLN A 137 2.04 -3.69 18.45
C GLN A 137 2.56 -4.64 17.38
N VAL A 138 3.07 -4.07 16.30
CA VAL A 138 3.85 -4.74 15.25
C VAL A 138 5.16 -3.97 15.06
N ASN A 139 6.24 -4.67 14.73
CA ASN A 139 7.56 -4.04 14.62
C ASN A 139 7.60 -3.04 13.46
N ASP A 140 7.21 -3.51 12.28
CA ASP A 140 7.30 -2.77 11.02
C ASP A 140 6.13 -3.14 10.09
N VAL A 141 6.14 -2.55 8.90
CA VAL A 141 5.15 -2.78 7.85
C VAL A 141 5.24 -4.15 7.18
N PHE A 142 6.38 -4.86 7.26
CA PHE A 142 6.52 -6.19 6.66
C PHE A 142 5.56 -7.18 7.31
N ARG A 143 5.34 -7.04 8.61
CA ARG A 143 4.35 -7.86 9.34
C ARG A 143 2.95 -7.74 8.74
N LEU A 144 2.55 -6.53 8.34
CA LEU A 144 1.23 -6.27 7.77
C LEU A 144 1.12 -6.70 6.31
N ASN A 145 2.24 -6.62 5.57
CA ASN A 145 2.30 -6.97 4.16
C ASN A 145 2.63 -8.44 3.87
N ALA A 146 3.03 -9.23 4.87
CA ALA A 146 3.18 -10.67 4.72
C ALA A 146 1.86 -11.31 4.26
N ASP A 147 1.90 -12.14 3.20
CA ASP A 147 0.72 -12.66 2.50
C ASP A 147 -0.32 -13.27 3.44
N THR A 148 0.11 -14.07 4.42
CA THR A 148 -0.78 -14.69 5.42
C THR A 148 -1.54 -13.64 6.24
N THR A 149 -0.85 -12.59 6.67
CA THR A 149 -1.45 -11.47 7.44
C THR A 149 -2.33 -10.62 6.57
N LYS A 150 -1.83 -10.21 5.40
CA LYS A 150 -2.53 -9.34 4.46
C LYS A 150 -3.85 -9.99 4.04
N ASN A 151 -3.83 -11.27 3.69
CA ASN A 151 -5.02 -12.05 3.36
C ASN A 151 -5.93 -12.25 4.58
N GLY A 152 -5.36 -12.53 5.76
CA GLY A 152 -6.13 -12.62 7.01
C GLY A 152 -6.89 -11.32 7.35
N ILE A 153 -6.25 -10.17 7.18
CA ILE A 153 -6.87 -8.84 7.35
C ILE A 153 -7.98 -8.65 6.32
N LYS A 154 -7.73 -8.90 5.03
CA LYS A 154 -8.74 -8.80 3.96
C LYS A 154 -9.98 -9.63 4.27
N GLN A 155 -9.78 -10.91 4.61
CA GLN A 155 -10.86 -11.84 4.94
C GLN A 155 -11.63 -11.41 6.18
N TYR A 156 -10.93 -10.92 7.21
CA TYR A 156 -11.57 -10.40 8.41
C TYR A 156 -12.48 -9.21 8.11
N LEU A 157 -11.97 -8.20 7.40
CA LEU A 157 -12.71 -6.98 7.10
C LEU A 157 -13.95 -7.26 6.23
N LEU A 158 -13.80 -8.14 5.22
CA LEU A 158 -14.93 -8.62 4.41
C LEU A 158 -15.95 -9.37 5.26
N ALA A 159 -15.52 -10.30 6.11
CA ALA A 159 -16.41 -11.09 6.94
C ALA A 159 -17.14 -10.24 8.00
N VAL A 160 -16.49 -9.23 8.58
CA VAL A 160 -17.13 -8.27 9.51
C VAL A 160 -18.22 -7.47 8.78
N SER A 161 -17.93 -6.98 7.58
CA SER A 161 -18.89 -6.25 6.74
C SER A 161 -20.11 -7.10 6.40
N GLU A 162 -19.91 -8.34 5.93
CA GLU A 162 -20.98 -9.25 5.52
C GLU A 162 -21.84 -9.73 6.70
N LEU A 163 -21.20 -10.06 7.83
CA LEU A 163 -21.89 -10.62 8.99
C LEU A 163 -22.66 -9.57 9.79
N LYS A 164 -22.55 -8.27 9.43
CA LYS A 164 -23.20 -7.13 10.10
C LYS A 164 -23.18 -7.27 11.61
N LEU A 165 -21.97 -7.50 12.13
CA LEU A 165 -21.76 -7.83 13.54
C LEU A 165 -22.20 -6.71 14.49
N CYS A 166 -22.53 -5.52 13.99
CA CYS A 166 -23.35 -4.51 14.68
C CYS A 166 -24.09 -3.64 13.64
N LEU A 167 -25.20 -3.00 14.06
CA LEU A 167 -25.97 -2.09 13.20
C LEU A 167 -25.20 -0.78 12.89
N ASP A 168 -24.29 -0.38 13.78
CA ASP A 168 -23.59 0.92 13.72
C ASP A 168 -22.06 0.79 13.56
N GLU A 169 -21.52 -0.42 13.40
CA GLU A 169 -20.07 -0.61 13.34
C GLU A 169 -19.57 -0.63 11.90
N ALA A 170 -18.69 0.33 11.58
CA ALA A 170 -17.89 0.29 10.36
C ALA A 170 -17.07 -1.01 10.30
N ALA A 171 -16.85 -1.54 9.10
CA ALA A 171 -16.04 -2.73 8.86
C ALA A 171 -14.56 -2.45 9.12
N SER A 172 -14.15 -2.33 10.39
CA SER A 172 -12.78 -2.04 10.82
C SER A 172 -12.30 -2.98 11.92
N PHE A 173 -11.02 -2.90 12.23
CA PHE A 173 -10.49 -3.47 13.48
C PHE A 173 -11.08 -2.74 14.70
N LEU A 174 -11.22 -3.48 15.79
CA LEU A 174 -11.56 -2.95 17.11
C LEU A 174 -10.33 -2.42 17.83
N CYS A 175 -9.18 -3.07 17.65
CA CYS A 175 -7.93 -2.58 18.19
C CYS A 175 -7.29 -1.52 17.28
N LYS A 176 -6.57 -0.59 17.91
CA LYS A 176 -5.56 0.21 17.22
C LYS A 176 -4.33 -0.67 16.98
N VAL A 177 -3.66 -0.45 15.86
CA VAL A 177 -2.38 -1.06 15.51
C VAL A 177 -1.30 0.01 15.68
N LYS A 178 -0.28 -0.30 16.49
CA LYS A 178 0.93 0.51 16.60
C LYS A 178 2.04 -0.16 15.80
N ILE A 179 2.52 0.51 14.77
CA ILE A 179 3.72 0.11 14.03
C ILE A 179 4.90 0.86 14.67
N ASN A 180 5.88 0.12 15.19
CA ASN A 180 6.94 0.70 16.01
C ASN A 180 7.98 1.46 15.19
N GLU A 181 8.25 1.01 13.97
CA GLU A 181 9.32 1.54 13.14
C GLU A 181 8.88 1.67 11.67
N GLY A 182 9.24 2.81 11.08
CA GLY A 182 8.88 3.16 9.71
C GLY A 182 9.06 4.64 9.42
N PHE A 183 8.95 4.98 8.14
CA PHE A 183 8.99 6.34 7.63
C PHE A 183 7.61 6.73 7.11
N LEU A 184 7.10 7.86 7.57
CA LEU A 184 5.94 8.51 6.97
C LEU A 184 6.41 9.51 5.94
N LEU A 185 5.84 9.46 4.73
CA LEU A 185 6.23 10.31 3.62
C LEU A 185 5.02 11.06 3.03
N PRO A 186 5.23 12.29 2.52
CA PRO A 186 4.23 13.08 1.78
C PRO A 186 4.06 12.55 0.34
N LEU A 187 4.11 11.23 0.19
CA LEU A 187 4.03 10.49 -1.06
C LEU A 187 2.79 9.62 -1.06
N ASN A 188 2.39 9.23 -2.26
CA ASN A 188 1.33 8.28 -2.46
C ASN A 188 1.67 7.31 -3.59
N LEU A 189 1.78 6.03 -3.25
CA LEU A 189 2.17 4.97 -4.16
C LEU A 189 1.03 4.55 -5.10
N LEU A 190 1.25 4.68 -6.41
CA LEU A 190 0.35 4.14 -7.44
C LEU A 190 0.44 2.61 -7.47
N ALA A 191 -0.68 1.96 -7.84
CA ALA A 191 -0.65 0.53 -8.14
C ALA A 191 0.27 0.26 -9.33
N GLY A 192 1.17 -0.72 -9.20
CA GLY A 192 1.98 -1.22 -10.32
C GLY A 192 1.27 -2.30 -11.13
N LEU A 193 1.86 -2.68 -12.25
CA LEU A 193 1.37 -3.72 -13.15
C LEU A 193 1.23 -5.08 -12.47
N MET A 194 2.24 -5.51 -11.71
CA MET A 194 2.22 -6.81 -11.00
C MET A 194 1.06 -6.89 -10.01
N ALA A 195 0.85 -5.82 -9.25
CA ALA A 195 -0.25 -5.74 -8.31
C ALA A 195 -1.62 -5.65 -8.99
N ARG A 196 -1.71 -5.04 -10.17
CA ARG A 196 -2.97 -4.88 -10.91
C ARG A 196 -3.42 -6.17 -11.58
N PHE A 197 -2.47 -6.94 -12.11
CA PHE A 197 -2.73 -8.14 -12.88
C PHE A 197 -2.44 -9.44 -12.11
N GLU A 198 -2.25 -9.37 -10.78
CA GLU A 198 -2.03 -10.55 -9.91
C GLU A 198 -0.88 -11.44 -10.41
N ASP A 199 0.23 -10.82 -10.80
CA ASP A 199 1.40 -11.46 -11.41
C ASP A 199 1.12 -12.18 -12.77
N ASP A 200 -0.04 -11.93 -13.40
CA ASP A 200 -0.34 -12.34 -14.78
C ASP A 200 0.47 -11.49 -15.77
N TRP A 201 1.47 -12.11 -16.39
CA TRP A 201 2.36 -11.47 -17.36
C TRP A 201 1.73 -11.30 -18.75
N ASP A 202 0.70 -12.08 -19.10
CA ASP A 202 0.16 -12.10 -20.46
C ASP A 202 -0.39 -10.73 -20.89
N PRO A 203 -1.19 -10.01 -20.07
CA PRO A 203 -1.67 -8.67 -20.42
C PRO A 203 -0.52 -7.68 -20.59
N ILE A 204 0.53 -7.81 -19.77
CA ILE A 204 1.67 -6.90 -19.75
C ILE A 204 2.51 -7.07 -21.02
N ILE A 205 2.85 -8.31 -21.37
CA ILE A 205 3.60 -8.65 -22.58
C ILE A 205 2.80 -8.25 -23.83
N SER A 206 1.49 -8.50 -23.83
CA SER A 206 0.61 -8.13 -24.94
C SER A 206 0.53 -6.60 -25.12
N SER A 207 0.49 -5.85 -24.00
CA SER A 207 0.55 -4.39 -24.01
C SER A 207 1.87 -3.89 -24.59
N TYR A 208 3.00 -4.43 -24.15
CA TYR A 208 4.32 -4.10 -24.66
C TYR A 208 4.39 -4.22 -26.19
N ALA A 209 3.96 -5.36 -26.74
CA ALA A 209 3.97 -5.62 -28.18
C ALA A 209 3.09 -4.61 -28.95
N LYS A 210 1.93 -4.25 -28.38
CA LYS A 210 1.02 -3.27 -28.98
C LYS A 210 1.57 -1.85 -28.93
N MET A 211 2.20 -1.44 -27.82
CA MET A 211 2.87 -0.14 -27.72
C MET A 211 3.98 -0.05 -28.76
N ALA A 212 4.84 -1.07 -28.85
CA ALA A 212 5.88 -1.15 -29.88
C ALA A 212 5.30 -1.05 -31.30
N GLY A 213 4.14 -1.67 -31.56
CA GLY A 213 3.43 -1.61 -32.85
C GLY A 213 2.75 -0.26 -33.15
N LYS A 214 2.51 0.60 -32.15
CA LYS A 214 1.91 1.93 -32.30
C LYS A 214 2.94 3.06 -32.48
N GLY A 215 4.20 2.72 -32.74
CA GLY A 215 5.27 3.69 -32.98
C GLY A 215 6.08 4.08 -31.74
N PHE A 216 5.83 3.41 -30.60
CA PHE A 216 6.75 3.46 -29.47
C PHE A 216 8.00 2.66 -29.82
N SER A 217 9.19 3.20 -29.56
CA SER A 217 10.39 2.37 -29.72
C SER A 217 10.37 1.24 -28.67
N PRO A 218 10.90 0.04 -28.98
CA PRO A 218 10.99 -1.05 -28.00
C PRO A 218 11.63 -0.61 -26.68
N LEU A 219 12.58 0.33 -26.74
CA LEU A 219 13.22 0.95 -25.57
C LEU A 219 12.25 1.80 -24.75
N GLN A 220 11.44 2.66 -25.39
CA GLN A 220 10.43 3.48 -24.70
C GLN A 220 9.39 2.61 -24.00
N ALA A 221 8.90 1.56 -24.68
CA ALA A 221 7.91 0.64 -24.13
C ALA A 221 8.47 -0.08 -22.90
N SER A 222 9.70 -0.60 -23.00
CA SER A 222 10.36 -1.26 -21.87
C SER A 222 10.55 -0.32 -20.69
N ILE A 223 10.99 0.92 -20.91
CA ILE A 223 11.21 1.89 -19.83
C ILE A 223 9.89 2.23 -19.13
N PHE A 224 8.81 2.44 -19.89
CA PHE A 224 7.49 2.75 -19.34
C PHE A 224 6.93 1.59 -18.51
N ASP A 225 6.96 0.37 -19.04
CA ASP A 225 6.48 -0.82 -18.33
C ASP A 225 7.30 -1.10 -17.06
N LEU A 226 8.64 -0.97 -17.13
CA LEU A 226 9.51 -1.18 -15.97
C LEU A 226 9.29 -0.14 -14.87
N TRP A 227 9.00 1.11 -15.23
CA TRP A 227 8.64 2.16 -14.26
C TRP A 227 7.30 1.86 -13.58
N LEU A 228 6.32 1.35 -14.32
CA LEU A 228 5.02 0.97 -13.78
C LEU A 228 4.97 -0.42 -13.16
N LEU A 229 6.02 -1.23 -13.26
CA LEU A 229 5.98 -2.63 -12.82
C LEU A 229 5.58 -2.75 -11.34
N TRP A 230 6.21 -1.95 -10.48
CA TRP A 230 5.93 -1.84 -9.04
C TRP A 230 5.06 -0.62 -8.67
N GLY A 231 4.93 0.32 -9.61
CA GLY A 231 4.12 1.54 -9.49
C GLY A 231 4.90 2.68 -8.84
N PRO A 232 4.85 3.90 -9.39
CA PRO A 232 5.60 5.04 -8.86
C PRO A 232 4.90 5.73 -7.69
N SER A 233 5.69 6.33 -6.80
CA SER A 233 5.19 7.26 -5.79
C SER A 233 4.95 8.65 -6.37
N VAL A 234 3.78 9.23 -6.08
CA VAL A 234 3.37 10.56 -6.55
C VAL A 234 3.47 11.58 -5.40
N PRO A 235 4.08 12.76 -5.63
CA PRO A 235 4.13 13.80 -4.62
C PRO A 235 2.80 14.52 -4.44
N ILE A 236 2.54 14.93 -3.20
CA ILE A 236 1.38 15.74 -2.83
C ILE A 236 1.70 17.21 -3.13
N CYS A 237 0.80 17.89 -3.84
CA CYS A 237 0.97 19.28 -4.29
C CYS A 237 -0.05 20.21 -3.60
N THR A 238 0.21 21.51 -3.52
CA THR A 238 -0.67 22.49 -2.84
C THR A 238 -1.94 22.84 -3.63
N CYS A 239 -2.20 22.18 -4.76
CA CYS A 239 -3.34 22.50 -5.62
C CYS A 239 -4.66 21.90 -5.09
N ALA A 240 -5.78 22.39 -5.62
CA ALA A 240 -7.12 21.97 -5.21
C ALA A 240 -7.41 20.46 -5.37
N GLN A 241 -6.67 19.75 -6.25
CA GLN A 241 -6.81 18.30 -6.43
C GLN A 241 -6.46 17.50 -5.17
N TRP A 242 -5.66 18.07 -4.27
CA TRP A 242 -5.28 17.48 -2.98
C TRP A 242 -6.06 18.06 -1.80
N SER A 243 -7.15 18.80 -2.07
CA SER A 243 -8.05 19.29 -1.02
C SER A 243 -8.86 18.16 -0.41
N GLY A 244 -9.15 18.27 0.88
CA GLY A 244 -9.82 17.23 1.65
C GLY A 244 -8.86 16.15 2.19
N PRO A 245 -9.43 15.04 2.72
CA PRO A 245 -8.66 13.98 3.33
C PRO A 245 -7.73 13.32 2.31
N ILE A 246 -6.55 12.95 2.79
CA ILE A 246 -5.49 12.39 1.96
C ILE A 246 -5.03 11.04 2.48
N THR A 247 -4.37 10.28 1.62
CA THR A 247 -3.51 9.18 2.07
C THR A 247 -2.05 9.55 1.92
N LEU A 248 -1.28 9.20 2.94
CA LEU A 248 0.18 9.25 2.98
C LEU A 248 0.75 7.84 2.90
N GLN A 249 2.02 7.76 2.57
CA GLN A 249 2.75 6.50 2.51
C GLN A 249 3.52 6.27 3.81
N TYR A 250 3.30 5.14 4.47
CA TYR A 250 4.12 4.72 5.59
C TYR A 250 4.81 3.40 5.28
N GLY A 251 6.14 3.38 5.30
CA GLY A 251 6.90 2.22 4.85
C GLY A 251 8.26 2.07 5.51
N PHE A 252 8.88 0.91 5.29
CA PHE A 252 10.23 0.59 5.73
C PHE A 252 10.85 -0.40 4.75
N GLY A 253 12.15 -0.29 4.50
CA GLY A 253 12.85 -1.09 3.49
C GLY A 253 12.59 -0.59 2.07
N ASP A 254 11.45 -0.95 1.49
CA ASP A 254 11.09 -0.63 0.09
C ASP A 254 9.67 -0.04 -0.01
N GLU A 255 9.46 0.87 -0.96
CA GLU A 255 8.18 1.56 -1.14
C GLU A 255 7.02 0.62 -1.41
N ASN A 256 7.24 -0.50 -2.10
CA ASN A 256 6.21 -1.49 -2.39
C ASN A 256 5.71 -2.22 -1.13
N ASN A 257 6.48 -2.18 -0.04
CA ASN A 257 6.11 -2.69 1.28
C ASN A 257 5.41 -1.64 2.16
N SER A 258 5.02 -0.50 1.59
CA SER A 258 4.32 0.54 2.35
C SER A 258 2.85 0.19 2.62
N VAL A 259 2.29 0.85 3.63
CA VAL A 259 0.85 0.88 3.92
C VAL A 259 0.33 2.29 3.68
N ARG A 260 -0.88 2.40 3.13
CA ARG A 260 -1.55 3.70 2.99
C ARG A 260 -2.08 4.15 4.34
N VAL A 261 -1.74 5.37 4.73
CA VAL A 261 -2.19 6.00 5.96
C VAL A 261 -3.23 7.05 5.62
N TYR A 262 -4.48 6.80 5.97
CA TYR A 262 -5.57 7.77 5.75
C TYR A 262 -5.57 8.83 6.84
N VAL A 263 -5.48 10.09 6.41
CA VAL A 263 -5.39 11.26 7.28
C VAL A 263 -6.60 12.15 7.03
N GLN A 264 -7.41 12.34 8.06
CA GLN A 264 -8.54 13.26 8.03
C GLN A 264 -8.08 14.72 8.01
N ASP A 265 -8.91 15.61 7.46
CA ASP A 265 -8.61 17.04 7.34
C ASP A 265 -8.17 17.69 8.66
N SER A 266 -8.81 17.32 9.77
CA SER A 266 -8.48 17.87 11.09
C SER A 266 -7.06 17.55 11.57
N ALA A 267 -6.45 16.46 11.08
CA ALA A 267 -5.11 16.02 11.45
C ALA A 267 -4.06 16.32 10.36
N LYS A 268 -4.51 16.64 9.14
CA LYS A 268 -3.67 16.81 7.95
C LYS A 268 -2.61 17.89 8.14
N ASP A 269 -3.03 19.11 8.52
CA ASP A 269 -2.12 20.25 8.62
C ASP A 269 -1.06 20.07 9.71
N ALA A 270 -1.44 19.46 10.84
CA ALA A 270 -0.51 19.16 11.92
C ALA A 270 0.56 18.15 11.47
N LEU A 271 0.13 17.06 10.83
CA LEU A 271 1.02 16.00 10.36
C LEU A 271 1.96 16.46 9.25
N LEU A 272 1.44 17.21 8.27
CA LEU A 272 2.25 17.84 7.23
C LEU A 272 3.20 18.89 7.82
N GLY A 273 2.77 19.61 8.85
CA GLY A 273 3.63 20.52 9.62
C GLY A 273 4.81 19.81 10.28
N ASP A 274 4.60 18.61 10.83
CA ASP A 274 5.69 17.82 11.43
C ASP A 274 6.65 17.25 10.37
N LEU A 275 6.15 16.88 9.18
CA LEU A 275 6.97 16.52 8.02
C LEU A 275 7.80 17.71 7.49
N ARG A 276 7.26 18.93 7.50
CA ARG A 276 8.03 20.15 7.17
C ARG A 276 9.16 20.37 8.17
N LYS A 277 8.84 20.32 9.47
CA LYS A 277 9.84 20.45 10.55
C LYS A 277 10.92 19.38 10.49
N SER A 278 10.57 18.14 10.11
CA SER A 278 11.58 17.07 9.99
C SER A 278 12.55 17.36 8.87
N THR A 279 12.07 17.97 7.78
CA THR A 279 12.90 18.43 6.66
C THR A 279 13.82 19.58 7.10
N GLU A 280 13.33 20.52 7.92
CA GLU A 280 14.11 21.66 8.44
C GLU A 280 15.19 21.26 9.46
N LYS A 281 14.93 20.26 10.32
CA LYS A 281 15.81 19.90 11.44
C LYS A 281 16.92 18.90 11.11
N HIS A 282 16.76 18.06 10.08
CA HIS A 282 17.81 17.13 9.68
C HIS A 282 18.81 17.81 8.76
N SER A 283 20.08 17.44 8.88
CA SER A 283 21.11 17.89 7.95
C SER A 283 20.77 17.40 6.53
N ILE A 284 20.35 18.35 5.71
CA ILE A 284 20.67 18.54 4.28
C ILE A 284 20.10 17.46 3.32
N ASN A 285 19.27 17.90 2.34
CA ASN A 285 18.97 17.26 1.04
C ASN A 285 18.30 15.86 0.87
N ALA A 286 18.00 15.05 1.90
CA ALA A 286 17.20 13.82 1.71
C ALA A 286 15.72 14.11 1.37
N TYR A 287 14.98 13.11 0.86
CA TYR A 287 13.53 13.27 0.64
C TYR A 287 12.79 13.40 1.99
N PRO A 288 11.75 14.24 2.11
CA PRO A 288 11.01 14.40 3.35
C PRO A 288 10.42 13.08 3.86
N ALA A 289 10.94 12.62 5.00
CA ALA A 289 10.49 11.40 5.64
C ALA A 289 10.55 11.56 7.17
N LEU A 290 9.44 11.27 7.84
CA LEU A 290 9.34 11.30 9.29
C LEU A 290 9.62 9.90 9.84
N HIS A 291 10.76 9.71 10.49
CA HIS A 291 11.03 8.48 11.23
C HIS A 291 10.17 8.45 12.50
N ALA A 292 9.13 7.63 12.50
CA ALA A 292 8.13 7.63 13.56
C ALA A 292 7.47 6.27 13.74
N SER A 293 7.02 6.00 14.96
CA SER A 293 5.98 5.00 15.20
C SER A 293 4.61 5.59 14.89
N ILE A 294 3.75 4.84 14.21
CA ILE A 294 2.37 5.26 13.88
C ILE A 294 1.36 4.38 14.60
N VAL A 295 0.31 5.01 15.12
CA VAL A 295 -0.87 4.36 15.67
C VAL A 295 -2.06 4.66 14.75
N GLY A 296 -2.81 3.62 14.39
CA GLY A 296 -4.01 3.77 13.59
C GLY A 296 -4.95 2.58 13.68
N THR A 297 -6.10 2.66 13.02
CA THR A 297 -7.07 1.56 12.95
C THR A 297 -7.11 0.99 11.54
N LEU A 298 -7.04 -0.34 11.41
CA LEU A 298 -7.14 -0.98 10.09
C LEU A 298 -8.58 -0.93 9.59
N TRP A 299 -8.74 -0.30 8.43
CA TRP A 299 -9.98 -0.07 7.71
C TRP A 299 -9.99 -0.89 6.42
N PRO A 300 -11.18 -1.14 5.85
CA PRO A 300 -11.28 -1.85 4.60
C PRO A 300 -10.62 -1.03 3.48
N PRO A 301 -10.32 -1.66 2.33
CA PRO A 301 -9.65 -1.01 1.21
C PRO A 301 -10.35 0.29 0.81
N SER A 302 -9.63 1.23 0.18
CA SER A 302 -10.16 2.55 -0.21
C SER A 302 -11.47 2.49 -1.02
N SER A 303 -11.72 1.39 -1.73
CA SER A 303 -12.97 1.10 -2.42
C SER A 303 -14.24 1.20 -1.54
N PHE A 304 -14.11 1.02 -0.22
CA PHE A 304 -15.21 1.18 0.74
C PHE A 304 -15.40 2.63 1.23
N LEU A 305 -14.51 3.54 0.86
CA LEU A 305 -14.47 4.94 1.27
C LEU A 305 -14.72 5.87 0.08
N GLN A 306 -15.64 5.49 -0.81
CA GLN A 306 -16.02 6.29 -1.97
C GLN A 306 -16.43 7.72 -1.54
N GLY A 307 -15.85 8.71 -2.22
CA GLY A 307 -16.10 10.13 -1.94
C GLY A 307 -15.40 10.71 -0.72
N GLN A 308 -14.54 9.95 -0.02
CA GLN A 308 -13.80 10.45 1.15
C GLN A 308 -12.37 10.91 0.85
N PHE A 309 -11.86 10.69 -0.36
CA PHE A 309 -10.50 11.08 -0.75
C PHE A 309 -10.49 12.29 -1.67
N CYS A 310 -9.38 13.02 -1.65
CA CYS A 310 -9.12 14.09 -2.59
C CYS A 310 -9.10 13.58 -4.05
N ALA A 311 -9.42 14.48 -4.99
CA ALA A 311 -9.58 14.15 -6.40
C ALA A 311 -8.35 13.48 -7.02
N ALA A 312 -7.13 13.88 -6.63
CA ALA A 312 -5.88 13.27 -7.09
C ALA A 312 -5.74 11.77 -6.72
N GLN A 313 -6.46 11.31 -5.69
CA GLN A 313 -6.38 9.95 -5.15
C GLN A 313 -7.62 9.09 -5.44
N VAL A 314 -8.71 9.67 -5.95
CA VAL A 314 -9.97 8.95 -6.23
C VAL A 314 -9.76 7.76 -7.17
N GLN A 315 -8.97 7.93 -8.23
CA GLN A 315 -8.74 6.88 -9.23
C GLN A 315 -7.87 5.72 -8.68
N GLN A 316 -7.24 5.88 -7.52
CA GLN A 316 -6.35 4.88 -6.94
C GLN A 316 -7.06 3.84 -6.06
N GLN A 317 -8.39 3.86 -6.08
CA GLN A 317 -9.25 2.86 -5.44
C GLN A 317 -9.15 1.53 -6.18
N ASN A 318 -8.08 0.79 -5.93
CA ASN A 318 -7.94 -0.58 -6.44
C ASN A 318 -8.20 -1.58 -5.29
N PRO A 319 -9.40 -2.21 -5.25
CA PRO A 319 -9.73 -3.21 -4.23
C PRO A 319 -8.85 -4.47 -4.29
N ASP A 320 -8.13 -4.69 -5.39
CA ASP A 320 -7.35 -5.90 -5.62
C ASP A 320 -5.95 -5.80 -4.95
N ARG A 321 -5.33 -4.61 -4.95
CA ARG A 321 -4.01 -4.38 -4.31
C ARG A 321 -4.11 -4.12 -2.81
N GLU A 322 -5.08 -3.32 -2.41
CA GLU A 322 -5.25 -2.92 -1.02
C GLU A 322 -6.09 -3.95 -0.28
N ALA A 323 -5.47 -4.68 0.64
CA ALA A 323 -6.23 -5.47 1.60
C ALA A 323 -6.86 -4.59 2.68
N PHE A 324 -6.26 -3.42 2.96
CA PHE A 324 -6.64 -2.53 4.05
C PHE A 324 -6.00 -1.14 3.90
N ILE A 325 -6.49 -0.19 4.70
CA ILE A 325 -5.88 1.14 4.93
C ILE A 325 -5.69 1.35 6.42
N LEU A 326 -4.62 2.03 6.81
CA LEU A 326 -4.41 2.43 8.21
C LEU A 326 -5.01 3.82 8.43
N LYS A 327 -6.16 3.91 9.10
CA LYS A 327 -6.70 5.21 9.53
C LYS A 327 -5.83 5.79 10.63
N TYR A 328 -5.22 6.94 10.37
CA TYR A 328 -4.34 7.64 11.29
C TYR A 328 -5.06 8.04 12.58
N ASP A 329 -4.38 7.84 13.71
CA ASP A 329 -4.80 8.31 15.03
C ASP A 329 -3.73 9.24 15.64
N SER A 330 -2.50 8.72 15.77
CA SER A 330 -1.36 9.49 16.29
C SER A 330 -0.03 8.94 15.80
N HIS A 331 1.05 9.70 16.01
CA HIS A 331 2.41 9.23 15.81
C HIS A 331 3.31 9.64 16.97
N THR A 332 4.45 8.98 17.11
CA THR A 332 5.52 9.38 18.02
C THR A 332 6.83 9.35 17.26
N LEU A 333 7.54 10.47 17.28
CA LEU A 333 8.85 10.58 16.63
C LEU A 333 9.82 9.59 17.26
N ASN A 334 10.44 8.78 16.42
CA ASN A 334 11.58 8.01 16.83
C ASN A 334 12.78 8.99 16.86
N GLY A 335 13.70 8.81 17.81
CA GLY A 335 14.88 9.67 17.89
C GLY A 335 15.63 9.74 16.56
N SER A 336 16.40 10.83 16.35
CA SER A 336 17.35 10.90 15.23
C SER A 336 18.14 9.60 15.20
N ALA A 337 18.15 8.95 14.04
CA ALA A 337 18.87 7.70 13.81
C ALA A 337 20.39 7.96 13.77
N ALA A 338 20.92 8.67 14.75
CA ALA A 338 22.33 8.91 14.97
C ALA A 338 23.00 7.57 15.30
N GLY A 339 23.28 6.78 14.25
CA GLY A 339 23.94 5.47 14.32
C GLY A 339 23.20 4.31 13.66
N GLY A 340 21.97 4.49 13.14
CA GLY A 340 21.19 3.41 12.52
C GLY A 340 21.30 3.41 10.99
N HIS A 341 21.65 2.27 10.39
CA HIS A 341 21.55 2.03 8.95
C HIS A 341 20.08 1.89 8.54
N LEU A 342 19.30 2.97 8.62
CA LEU A 342 17.90 2.95 8.20
C LEU A 342 17.81 2.97 6.66
N LEU A 343 16.92 2.13 6.14
CA LEU A 343 16.76 1.93 4.70
C LEU A 343 15.29 2.16 4.34
N TYR A 344 15.06 3.09 3.42
CA TYR A 344 13.79 3.22 2.75
C TYR A 344 14.01 3.62 1.29
N THR A 345 13.81 2.65 0.40
CA THR A 345 14.02 2.81 -1.03
C THR A 345 12.72 3.14 -1.76
N ALA A 346 12.83 4.01 -2.75
CA ALA A 346 11.74 4.35 -3.66
C ALA A 346 12.30 4.74 -5.02
N TYR A 347 11.42 4.80 -6.03
CA TYR A 347 11.75 5.38 -7.31
C TYR A 347 11.99 6.88 -7.20
N VAL A 348 13.19 7.31 -7.59
CA VAL A 348 13.47 8.70 -7.95
C VAL A 348 13.20 8.81 -9.44
N TRP A 349 12.21 9.59 -9.86
CA TRP A 349 11.75 9.59 -11.24
C TRP A 349 11.40 10.99 -11.77
N ALA A 350 11.46 11.14 -13.10
CA ALA A 350 10.95 12.28 -13.85
C ALA A 350 10.26 11.82 -15.14
N LEU A 351 9.16 12.50 -15.51
CA LEU A 351 8.34 12.19 -16.67
C LEU A 351 8.50 13.26 -17.74
N PHE A 352 8.67 12.82 -18.99
CA PHE A 352 8.80 13.69 -20.15
C PHE A 352 7.79 13.30 -21.22
N VAL A 353 7.23 14.28 -21.92
CA VAL A 353 6.59 14.05 -23.22
C VAL A 353 7.68 13.94 -24.28
N ILE A 354 7.52 12.99 -25.19
CA ILE A 354 8.46 12.72 -26.28
C ILE A 354 7.89 13.20 -27.61
N GLY A 355 8.73 13.76 -28.47
CA GLY A 355 8.34 14.23 -29.79
C GLY A 355 9.52 14.30 -30.75
N ARG A 356 9.23 14.57 -32.02
CA ARG A 356 10.24 14.60 -33.09
C ARG A 356 10.13 15.89 -33.89
N GLY A 357 11.15 16.73 -33.82
CA GLY A 357 11.26 18.01 -34.53
C GLY A 357 10.26 19.10 -34.11
N THR A 358 9.03 18.71 -33.75
CA THR A 358 7.96 19.59 -33.27
C THR A 358 7.34 19.02 -31.99
N LYS A 359 6.76 19.92 -31.21
CA LYS A 359 6.06 19.58 -29.98
C LYS A 359 4.75 18.85 -30.30
N PRO A 360 4.46 17.70 -29.65
CA PRO A 360 3.17 17.04 -29.78
C PRO A 360 2.02 17.96 -29.38
N LYS A 361 0.90 17.91 -30.12
CA LYS A 361 -0.27 18.71 -29.76
C LYS A 361 -1.03 18.06 -28.61
N LEU A 362 -1.65 18.88 -27.77
CA LEU A 362 -2.42 18.39 -26.63
C LEU A 362 -3.57 17.45 -27.07
N ASP A 363 -4.25 17.77 -28.17
CA ASP A 363 -5.36 16.96 -28.71
C ASP A 363 -4.90 15.58 -29.22
N GLU A 364 -3.64 15.45 -29.64
CA GLU A 364 -3.08 14.19 -30.14
C GLU A 364 -2.80 13.23 -28.98
N ILE A 365 -2.38 13.75 -27.84
CA ILE A 365 -1.96 12.93 -26.69
C ILE A 365 -3.09 12.67 -25.69
N LYS A 366 -4.18 13.46 -25.72
CA LYS A 366 -5.22 13.42 -24.68
C LYS A 366 -5.89 12.06 -24.50
N ASN A 367 -6.01 11.25 -25.55
CA ASN A 367 -6.75 9.99 -25.52
C ASN A 367 -5.90 8.78 -25.06
N GLU A 368 -4.61 8.78 -25.39
CA GLU A 368 -3.67 7.72 -25.00
C GLU A 368 -2.35 8.35 -24.53
N PRO A 369 -2.37 9.16 -23.45
CA PRO A 369 -1.21 9.97 -23.02
C PRO A 369 0.03 9.15 -22.73
N TRP A 370 -0.13 7.90 -22.26
CA TRP A 370 0.97 6.97 -22.02
C TRP A 370 1.79 6.64 -23.28
N LEU A 371 1.21 6.76 -24.48
CA LEU A 371 1.91 6.55 -25.76
C LEU A 371 2.76 7.74 -26.20
N SER A 372 2.87 8.79 -25.38
CA SER A 372 3.66 9.98 -25.70
C SER A 372 4.58 10.40 -24.56
N VAL A 373 4.77 9.55 -23.54
CA VAL A 373 5.61 9.86 -22.40
C VAL A 373 6.71 8.85 -22.19
N VAL A 374 7.86 9.31 -21.70
CA VAL A 374 8.95 8.43 -21.25
C VAL A 374 9.32 8.83 -19.82
N PRO A 375 9.23 7.89 -18.85
CA PRO A 375 9.77 8.12 -17.51
C PRO A 375 11.27 7.81 -17.51
N PHE A 376 12.05 8.58 -16.77
CA PHE A 376 13.39 8.17 -16.36
C PHE A 376 13.37 7.99 -14.86
N PHE A 377 13.96 6.90 -14.38
CA PHE A 377 13.94 6.58 -12.96
C PHE A 377 15.24 5.89 -12.51
N GLU A 378 15.51 6.03 -11.22
CA GLU A 378 16.47 5.26 -10.44
C GLU A 378 15.77 4.73 -9.19
N HIS A 379 16.29 3.65 -8.62
CA HIS A 379 15.82 3.14 -7.34
C HIS A 379 16.85 3.44 -6.26
N ALA A 380 16.47 4.19 -5.24
CA ALA A 380 17.43 4.79 -4.32
C ALA A 380 16.90 4.84 -2.89
N ASN A 381 17.80 4.81 -1.91
CA ASN A 381 17.47 5.07 -0.51
C ASN A 381 17.16 6.56 -0.34
N ILE A 382 15.88 6.93 -0.35
CA ILE A 382 15.46 8.34 -0.39
C ILE A 382 15.60 9.05 0.96
N VAL A 383 15.80 8.30 2.05
CA VAL A 383 16.09 8.84 3.39
C VAL A 383 17.58 9.09 3.62
N ASN A 384 18.44 8.65 2.70
CA ASN A 384 19.87 8.95 2.70
C ASN A 384 20.17 10.05 1.66
N GLU A 385 20.72 11.17 2.11
CA GLU A 385 21.03 12.33 1.28
C GLU A 385 21.92 11.98 0.07
N GLU A 386 23.06 11.36 0.32
CA GLU A 386 24.07 11.08 -0.72
C GLU A 386 23.48 10.19 -1.82
N THR A 387 22.74 9.16 -1.40
CA THR A 387 22.07 8.22 -2.31
C THR A 387 20.99 8.92 -3.12
N TYR A 388 20.17 9.78 -2.48
CA TYR A 388 19.12 10.53 -3.17
C TYR A 388 19.71 11.54 -4.19
N GLN A 389 20.75 12.28 -3.83
CA GLN A 389 21.40 13.22 -4.75
C GLN A 389 22.11 12.51 -5.90
N ALA A 390 22.82 11.41 -5.62
CA ALA A 390 23.44 10.59 -6.66
C ALA A 390 22.39 10.06 -7.65
N ALA A 391 21.25 9.59 -7.16
CA ALA A 391 20.15 9.11 -7.99
C ALA A 391 19.57 10.21 -8.88
N LYS A 392 19.38 11.44 -8.37
CA LYS A 392 18.91 12.58 -9.15
C LYS A 392 19.86 12.94 -10.29
N LEU A 393 21.16 12.95 -10.00
CA LEU A 393 22.20 13.22 -10.99
C LEU A 393 22.26 12.13 -12.07
N GLN A 394 22.25 10.86 -11.67
CA GLN A 394 22.25 9.71 -12.60
C GLN A 394 21.02 9.72 -13.51
N LEU A 395 19.83 9.98 -12.93
CA LEU A 395 18.60 10.13 -13.69
C LEU A 395 18.71 11.25 -14.73
N ALA A 396 19.21 12.42 -14.34
CA ALA A 396 19.35 13.55 -15.25
C ALA A 396 20.32 13.22 -16.40
N HIS A 397 21.47 12.60 -16.11
CA HIS A 397 22.39 12.10 -17.14
C HIS A 397 21.73 11.05 -18.04
N LYS A 398 20.92 10.14 -17.49
CA LYS A 398 20.18 9.12 -18.26
C LYS A 398 19.22 9.77 -19.26
N ALA A 399 18.46 10.77 -18.83
CA ALA A 399 17.53 11.52 -19.68
C ALA A 399 18.26 12.29 -20.81
N LEU A 400 19.34 13.00 -20.48
CA LEU A 400 20.11 13.75 -21.48
C LEU A 400 20.87 12.84 -22.44
N SER A 401 21.45 11.75 -21.94
CA SER A 401 22.14 10.74 -22.77
C SER A 401 21.18 10.02 -23.71
N PHE A 402 19.93 9.80 -23.29
CA PHE A 402 18.90 9.23 -24.15
C PHE A 402 18.65 10.09 -25.40
N VAL A 403 18.56 11.42 -25.23
CA VAL A 403 18.40 12.35 -26.36
C VAL A 403 19.68 12.41 -27.21
N LYS A 404 20.84 12.57 -26.56
CA LYS A 404 22.16 12.62 -27.20
C LYS A 404 22.40 11.41 -28.12
N ASN A 405 22.03 10.23 -27.64
CA ASN A 405 22.28 8.96 -28.31
C ASN A 405 21.10 8.45 -29.14
N SER A 406 20.02 9.22 -29.27
CA SER A 406 18.81 8.82 -30.01
C SER A 406 19.11 8.25 -31.40
N LYS A 407 20.02 8.89 -32.15
CA LYS A 407 20.43 8.43 -33.48
C LYS A 407 21.03 7.01 -33.53
N HIS A 408 21.44 6.43 -32.40
CA HIS A 408 22.06 5.11 -32.33
C HIS A 408 21.07 3.97 -32.12
N PHE A 409 19.88 4.25 -31.57
CA PHE A 409 18.87 3.23 -31.28
C PHE A 409 17.57 3.44 -32.06
N GLU A 410 17.45 4.55 -32.78
CA GLU A 410 16.34 4.82 -33.67
C GLU A 410 16.52 4.06 -34.99
N ALA A 411 15.43 3.41 -35.44
CA ALA A 411 15.46 2.55 -36.63
C ALA A 411 15.64 3.34 -37.94
N ASP A 412 15.24 4.61 -37.97
CA ASP A 412 15.31 5.48 -39.14
C ASP A 412 16.10 6.76 -38.86
N PRO A 413 17.35 6.86 -39.35
CA PRO A 413 18.20 8.04 -39.22
C PRO A 413 17.66 9.29 -39.93
N ALA A 414 16.70 9.15 -40.86
CA ALA A 414 16.09 10.27 -41.58
C ALA A 414 15.04 11.01 -40.74
N GLN A 415 14.60 10.43 -39.62
CA GLN A 415 13.65 11.09 -38.73
C GLN A 415 14.26 12.30 -38.02
N ALA A 416 13.41 13.28 -37.73
CA ALA A 416 13.81 14.43 -36.94
C ALA A 416 14.37 13.98 -35.58
N PRO A 417 15.37 14.71 -35.03
CA PRO A 417 15.92 14.43 -33.71
C PRO A 417 14.83 14.39 -32.65
N LEU A 418 15.07 13.53 -31.66
CA LEU A 418 14.17 13.35 -30.54
C LEU A 418 14.25 14.56 -29.61
N SER A 419 13.09 15.02 -29.16
CA SER A 419 12.98 16.09 -28.17
C SER A 419 12.16 15.59 -26.98
N LEU A 420 12.52 16.09 -25.79
CA LEU A 420 11.86 15.83 -24.53
C LEU A 420 11.29 17.13 -23.96
N TRP A 421 10.03 17.08 -23.52
CA TRP A 421 9.39 18.15 -22.76
C TRP A 421 9.17 17.65 -21.35
N TYR A 422 9.89 18.23 -20.39
CA TYR A 422 9.72 17.91 -18.98
C TYR A 422 8.29 18.18 -18.54
N VAL A 423 7.72 17.26 -17.76
CA VAL A 423 6.37 17.43 -17.20
C VAL A 423 6.42 17.55 -15.69
N CYS A 424 6.82 16.49 -15.01
CA CYS A 424 6.80 16.37 -13.56
C CYS A 424 7.88 15.39 -13.08
N ALA A 425 8.09 15.32 -11.77
CA ALA A 425 9.02 14.40 -11.12
C ALA A 425 8.54 14.08 -9.70
N ILE A 426 9.24 13.17 -9.01
CA ILE A 426 8.96 12.88 -7.59
C ILE A 426 9.09 14.12 -6.69
N ASP A 427 9.88 15.12 -7.11
CA ASP A 427 10.10 16.39 -6.41
C ASP A 427 9.61 17.62 -7.18
N ASP A 428 8.77 17.43 -8.20
CA ASP A 428 8.01 18.49 -8.84
C ASP A 428 6.64 18.00 -9.34
N SER A 429 5.57 18.63 -8.86
CA SER A 429 4.21 18.26 -9.28
C SER A 429 3.94 18.51 -10.77
N GLY A 430 4.63 19.46 -11.41
CA GLY A 430 4.38 19.85 -12.80
C GLY A 430 3.06 20.58 -13.04
N CYS A 431 2.22 20.80 -12.02
CA CYS A 431 0.92 21.48 -12.16
C CYS A 431 0.99 23.00 -11.93
N GLY A 432 2.20 23.54 -11.78
CA GLY A 432 2.45 24.96 -11.46
C GLY A 432 2.28 25.32 -9.98
N HIS A 433 1.93 24.36 -9.12
CA HIS A 433 1.88 24.53 -7.67
C HIS A 433 3.07 23.84 -6.99
N SER A 434 3.47 24.35 -5.83
CA SER A 434 4.53 23.78 -5.02
C SER A 434 4.16 22.40 -4.47
N ILE A 435 5.17 21.58 -4.19
CA ILE A 435 4.98 20.37 -3.39
C ILE A 435 4.70 20.76 -1.95
N GLU A 436 3.77 20.04 -1.32
CA GLU A 436 3.26 20.29 0.04
C GLU A 436 4.37 20.27 1.10
N VAL A 437 5.31 19.34 0.93
CA VAL A 437 6.54 19.17 1.71
C VAL A 437 7.67 18.92 0.72
N ALA A 438 8.40 19.96 0.35
CA ALA A 438 9.49 19.87 -0.62
C ALA A 438 10.78 19.34 0.03
N PRO A 439 11.60 18.55 -0.68
CA PRO A 439 12.97 18.26 -0.24
C PRO A 439 13.79 19.55 -0.16
N ASN A 440 14.73 19.62 0.80
CA ASN A 440 15.66 20.75 0.93
C ASN A 440 16.76 20.78 -0.16
N SER A 441 16.66 19.94 -1.20
CA SER A 441 17.64 19.86 -2.29
C SER A 441 17.16 20.50 -3.58
N VAL A 442 18.12 20.79 -4.46
CA VAL A 442 17.87 21.31 -5.82
C VAL A 442 16.97 20.34 -6.59
N SER A 443 15.83 20.78 -7.13
CA SER A 443 14.87 19.90 -7.83
C SER A 443 15.49 19.12 -9.00
N ILE A 444 14.91 17.97 -9.38
CA ILE A 444 15.37 17.21 -10.57
C ILE A 444 15.36 18.10 -11.83
N ARG A 445 14.33 18.94 -12.00
CA ARG A 445 14.28 19.92 -13.11
C ARG A 445 15.52 20.82 -13.12
N SER A 446 15.86 21.39 -11.96
CA SER A 446 17.01 22.28 -11.81
C SER A 446 18.35 21.57 -12.04
N VAL A 447 18.47 20.28 -11.66
CA VAL A 447 19.66 19.46 -11.99
C VAL A 447 19.80 19.30 -13.51
N ILE A 448 18.70 19.01 -14.21
CA ILE A 448 18.68 18.92 -15.68
C ILE A 448 19.06 20.26 -16.31
N ASP A 449 18.48 21.37 -15.85
CA ASP A 449 18.81 22.70 -16.33
C ASP A 449 20.30 23.04 -16.14
N GLY A 450 20.88 22.70 -14.98
CA GLY A 450 22.30 22.88 -14.71
C GLY A 450 23.19 22.10 -15.69
N LEU A 451 22.88 20.81 -15.90
CA LEU A 451 23.62 19.98 -16.85
C LEU A 451 23.50 20.48 -18.30
N LEU A 452 22.35 21.06 -18.68
CA LEU A 452 22.15 21.65 -20.01
C LEU A 452 23.01 22.90 -20.25
N GLU A 453 23.57 23.53 -19.22
CA GLU A 453 24.53 24.63 -19.36
C GLU A 453 25.98 24.14 -19.54
N GLU A 454 26.26 22.89 -19.15
CA GLU A 454 27.58 22.27 -19.27
C GLU A 454 27.94 21.96 -20.72
N THR A 455 29.24 22.00 -21.03
CA THR A 455 29.75 21.81 -22.40
C THR A 455 29.32 20.48 -23.02
N GLU A 456 29.14 19.44 -22.21
CA GLU A 456 28.73 18.11 -22.69
C GLU A 456 27.31 18.09 -23.27
N TYR A 457 26.36 18.79 -22.64
CA TYR A 457 24.93 18.73 -22.99
C TYR A 457 24.36 20.04 -23.54
N ARG A 458 25.15 21.11 -23.62
CA ARG A 458 24.72 22.43 -24.15
C ARG A 458 24.04 22.36 -25.52
N GLY A 459 24.48 21.45 -26.38
CA GLY A 459 23.87 21.22 -27.69
C GLY A 459 22.42 20.69 -27.64
N LEU A 460 21.99 20.16 -26.50
CA LEU A 460 20.67 19.56 -26.30
C LEU A 460 19.61 20.55 -25.79
N ARG A 461 19.97 21.80 -25.45
CA ARG A 461 19.02 22.77 -24.85
C ARG A 461 17.78 23.03 -25.71
N LYS A 462 17.89 22.91 -27.04
CA LYS A 462 16.75 23.04 -27.97
C LYS A 462 15.88 21.78 -28.06
N GLN A 463 16.39 20.64 -27.62
CA GLN A 463 15.73 19.34 -27.65
C GLN A 463 15.14 18.97 -26.30
N VAL A 464 15.72 19.44 -25.19
CA VAL A 464 15.21 19.18 -23.83
C VAL A 464 14.64 20.48 -23.26
N ILE A 465 13.31 20.56 -23.23
CA ILE A 465 12.54 21.73 -22.84
C ILE A 465 12.00 21.52 -21.42
N THR A 466 12.35 22.41 -20.48
CA THR A 466 12.05 22.26 -19.05
C THR A 466 11.02 23.25 -18.51
N ASP A 467 10.66 24.26 -19.28
CA ASP A 467 9.82 25.40 -18.89
C ASP A 467 8.40 25.38 -19.49
N ASP A 468 8.08 24.38 -20.32
CA ASP A 468 6.78 24.23 -20.97
C ASP A 468 5.74 23.60 -20.04
N LYS A 469 4.63 24.31 -19.81
CA LYS A 469 3.55 23.87 -18.92
C LYS A 469 2.32 23.32 -19.65
N SER A 470 2.39 23.14 -20.97
CA SER A 470 1.20 22.85 -21.78
C SER A 470 0.57 21.48 -21.51
N PHE A 471 1.33 20.57 -20.90
CA PHE A 471 0.90 19.21 -20.56
C PHE A 471 0.43 19.06 -19.11
N ALA A 472 0.50 20.12 -18.30
CA ALA A 472 0.20 20.09 -16.88
C ALA A 472 -1.22 19.58 -16.55
N GLY A 473 -2.21 19.87 -17.40
CA GLY A 473 -3.60 19.49 -17.17
C GLY A 473 -3.92 18.01 -17.38
N ILE A 474 -2.98 17.21 -17.89
CA ILE A 474 -3.19 15.78 -18.17
C ILE A 474 -2.06 14.87 -17.66
N LEU A 475 -0.85 15.40 -17.49
CA LEU A 475 0.35 14.61 -17.17
C LEU A 475 1.10 15.11 -15.91
N SER A 476 0.58 16.13 -15.22
CA SER A 476 1.17 16.52 -13.93
C SER A 476 1.01 15.40 -12.90
N GLY A 477 1.85 15.41 -11.85
CA GLY A 477 1.77 14.43 -10.76
C GLY A 477 0.36 14.34 -10.17
N CYS A 478 -0.36 15.46 -10.10
CA CYS A 478 -1.71 15.53 -9.56
C CYS A 478 -2.79 14.88 -10.48
N HIS A 479 -2.45 14.53 -11.74
CA HIS A 479 -3.29 13.78 -12.70
C HIS A 479 -2.72 12.39 -13.07
N LEU A 480 -1.56 12.01 -12.53
CA LEU A 480 -0.86 10.78 -12.94
C LEU A 480 -1.65 9.51 -12.64
N SER A 481 -2.44 9.52 -11.57
CA SER A 481 -3.32 8.41 -11.20
C SER A 481 -4.37 8.11 -12.27
N GLU A 482 -4.94 9.14 -12.89
CA GLU A 482 -5.90 9.02 -13.98
C GLU A 482 -5.24 8.37 -15.21
N MET A 483 -4.10 8.90 -15.64
CA MET A 483 -3.31 8.34 -16.76
C MET A 483 -3.00 6.85 -16.56
N VAL A 484 -2.54 6.46 -15.38
CA VAL A 484 -2.18 5.06 -15.08
C VAL A 484 -3.40 4.14 -15.07
N VAL A 485 -4.55 4.61 -14.57
CA VAL A 485 -5.79 3.83 -14.58
C VAL A 485 -6.33 3.65 -15.99
N GLU A 486 -6.30 4.69 -16.81
CA GLU A 486 -6.67 4.60 -18.23
C GLU A 486 -5.77 3.62 -18.97
N PHE A 487 -4.46 3.65 -18.70
CA PHE A 487 -3.52 2.66 -19.23
C PHE A 487 -3.91 1.23 -18.81
N PHE A 488 -4.17 0.97 -17.52
CA PHE A 488 -4.61 -0.36 -17.07
C PHE A 488 -5.90 -0.83 -17.75
N ASN A 489 -6.85 0.07 -17.97
CA ASN A 489 -8.08 -0.23 -18.69
C ASN A 489 -7.80 -0.57 -20.16
N ALA A 490 -6.84 0.09 -20.79
CA ALA A 490 -6.40 -0.22 -22.15
C ALA A 490 -5.69 -1.58 -22.24
N VAL A 491 -4.84 -1.92 -21.26
CA VAL A 491 -4.18 -3.22 -21.15
C VAL A 491 -5.21 -4.34 -20.97
N SER A 492 -6.17 -4.18 -20.06
CA SER A 492 -7.19 -5.19 -19.75
C SER A 492 -8.10 -5.54 -20.93
N LYS A 493 -8.29 -4.60 -21.87
CA LYS A 493 -9.08 -4.80 -23.09
C LYS A 493 -8.30 -5.48 -24.22
N THR A 494 -7.00 -5.72 -24.04
CA THR A 494 -6.15 -6.30 -25.06
C THR A 494 -6.38 -7.82 -25.11
N PRO A 495 -6.67 -8.40 -26.29
CA PRO A 495 -6.81 -9.85 -26.42
C PRO A 495 -5.53 -10.54 -25.94
N ARG A 496 -5.68 -11.65 -25.22
CA ARG A 496 -4.54 -12.49 -24.83
C ARG A 496 -3.87 -13.03 -26.10
N ALA A 497 -2.55 -12.96 -26.15
CA ALA A 497 -1.73 -13.44 -27.26
C ALA A 497 -1.84 -14.96 -27.46
#